data_AF-A0A4Q5PSH7-F1
#
_entry.id   AF-A0A4Q5PSH7-F1
#
_cell.length_a   1.000
_cell.length_b   1.000
_cell.length_c   1.000
_cell.angle_alpha   90.00
_cell.angle_beta   90.00
_cell.angle_gamma   90.00
#
_symmetry.space_group_name_H-M   'P 1'
#
loop_
_entity.id
_entity.type
_entity.pdbx_description
1 polymer ?
#
loop_
_entity_poly.entity_id
_entity_poly.type
_entity_poly.pdbx_seq_one_letter_code
_entity_poly.pdbx_strand_id
1 'polypeptide(L)'
;MNKDLANVRFAPRAAIHLKHRETNHLYLVVRPEKSKIQEAACVAPVRALKEAPLPVFSKTAVPSSAAWLGGLGAIPFIALAGAMPFLDGATRPLVARALLTYGACILSFLGGIHWGLTIAPLRETNPSNLAARLTFSVTPSLVAWAALLIAGQAGLLLLAFAVVAMLFADLRATRLGEAPFWYPRLRIPLSIVVVATLAFGAFA
;
A
#
# COMPACT_ATOMS: atom_id res chain seq x y z
N MET A 1 -26.98 30.32 21.04
CA MET A 1 -26.25 30.43 19.77
C MET A 1 -25.07 31.36 20.00
N ASN A 2 -23.85 30.84 20.26
CA ASN A 2 -22.67 31.68 20.51
C ASN A 2 -21.41 31.13 19.83
N LYS A 3 -20.51 32.05 19.46
CA LYS A 3 -19.60 32.07 18.29
C LYS A 3 -18.14 31.63 18.55
N ASP A 4 -17.80 30.99 19.66
CA ASP A 4 -16.39 30.92 20.10
C ASP A 4 -15.70 29.56 19.91
N LEU A 5 -15.64 29.03 18.68
CA LEU A 5 -14.88 27.80 18.35
C LEU A 5 -13.47 28.03 17.78
N ALA A 6 -12.96 29.27 17.81
CA ALA A 6 -11.70 29.63 17.16
C ALA A 6 -10.54 29.81 18.15
N ASN A 7 -10.12 28.76 18.88
CA ASN A 7 -8.74 28.58 19.37
C ASN A 7 -8.63 27.47 20.42
N VAL A 8 -8.21 26.26 20.02
CA VAL A 8 -7.57 25.35 20.99
C VAL A 8 -6.39 24.65 20.29
N ARG A 9 -5.16 25.02 20.68
CA ARG A 9 -3.91 24.35 20.26
C ARG A 9 -3.62 23.19 21.23
N PHE A 10 -3.30 22.00 20.69
CA PHE A 10 -2.97 20.82 21.49
C PHE A 10 -1.46 20.73 21.75
N ALA A 11 -1.06 20.59 23.01
CA ALA A 11 0.32 20.28 23.42
C ALA A 11 0.47 18.79 23.84
N PRO A 12 1.66 18.17 23.70
CA PRO A 12 1.82 16.72 23.72
C PRO A 12 2.54 16.25 24.99
N ARG A 13 1.82 15.57 25.91
CA ARG A 13 2.30 14.49 26.82
C ARG A 13 1.39 14.41 28.05
N ALA A 14 0.55 13.38 28.13
CA ALA A 14 -0.12 12.97 29.35
C ALA A 14 0.21 11.50 29.64
N ALA A 15 0.66 11.21 30.87
CA ALA A 15 1.05 9.89 31.35
C ALA A 15 -0.17 9.00 31.67
N ILE A 16 -0.08 7.72 31.32
CA ILE A 16 -1.16 6.73 31.43
C ILE A 16 -0.93 5.88 32.68
N HIS A 17 -1.87 5.88 33.63
CA HIS A 17 -1.93 4.88 34.72
C HIS A 17 -3.32 4.25 34.77
N LEU A 18 -3.38 2.92 34.58
CA LEU A 18 -4.61 2.13 34.60
C LEU A 18 -4.88 1.62 36.02
N LYS A 19 -6.08 1.89 36.56
CA LYS A 19 -6.54 1.38 37.86
C LYS A 19 -7.71 0.43 37.64
N HIS A 20 -7.56 -0.81 38.08
CA HIS A 20 -8.59 -1.84 37.97
C HIS A 20 -9.44 -1.87 39.25
N ARG A 21 -10.76 -1.66 39.13
CA ARG A 21 -11.73 -2.04 40.18
C ARG A 21 -13.10 -2.37 39.59
N GLU A 22 -13.76 -3.31 40.25
CA GLU A 22 -15.00 -4.02 39.90
C GLU A 22 -16.18 -3.13 39.50
N THR A 23 -16.48 -3.11 38.21
CA THR A 23 -17.78 -2.97 37.53
C THR A 23 -17.44 -2.74 36.05
N ASN A 24 -18.18 -3.35 35.13
CA ASN A 24 -17.82 -3.55 33.72
C ASN A 24 -17.76 -2.29 32.82
N HIS A 25 -17.38 -1.13 33.37
CA HIS A 25 -17.21 0.12 32.64
C HIS A 25 -15.83 0.73 32.96
N LEU A 26 -14.85 0.44 32.10
CA LEU A 26 -13.55 1.11 32.13
C LEU A 26 -13.76 2.56 31.66
N TYR A 27 -13.47 3.54 32.50
CA TYR A 27 -13.47 4.97 32.11
C TYR A 27 -12.03 5.50 32.14
N LEU A 28 -11.61 6.19 31.07
CA LEU A 28 -10.40 7.00 31.07
C LEU A 28 -10.71 8.32 31.77
N VAL A 29 -10.22 8.49 33.00
CA VAL A 29 -10.29 9.76 33.73
C VAL A 29 -9.01 10.55 33.43
N VAL A 30 -9.06 11.45 32.46
CA VAL A 30 -7.99 12.44 32.27
C VAL A 30 -8.14 13.48 33.38
N ARG A 31 -7.27 13.46 34.40
CA ARG A 31 -7.25 14.53 35.42
C ARG A 31 -6.68 15.80 34.79
N PRO A 32 -7.41 16.93 34.80
CA PRO A 32 -6.81 18.22 34.49
C PRO A 32 -5.86 18.63 35.63
N GLU A 33 -4.71 19.19 35.26
CA GLU A 33 -3.78 19.81 36.20
C GLU A 33 -4.47 21.01 36.86
N LYS A 34 -4.41 21.05 38.20
CA LYS A 34 -5.19 21.95 39.04
C LYS A 34 -4.85 23.42 38.77
N SER A 35 -5.60 24.09 37.91
CA SER A 35 -6.07 25.47 38.12
C SER A 35 -6.92 25.91 36.93
N LYS A 36 -8.08 26.52 37.21
CA LYS A 36 -9.04 27.14 36.26
C LYS A 36 -10.10 26.21 35.64
N ILE A 37 -11.06 25.86 36.50
CA ILE A 37 -12.51 26.19 36.40
C ILE A 37 -13.27 25.91 35.07
N GLN A 38 -14.37 25.16 35.28
CA GLN A 38 -15.69 25.09 34.61
C GLN A 38 -15.92 24.23 33.34
N GLU A 39 -16.61 23.11 33.61
CA GLU A 39 -17.77 22.58 32.87
C GLU A 39 -17.66 22.42 31.36
N ALA A 40 -17.06 21.30 30.95
CA ALA A 40 -17.71 20.35 30.05
C ALA A 40 -16.89 19.06 30.09
N ALA A 41 -17.14 18.20 31.07
CA ALA A 41 -16.72 16.80 30.96
C ALA A 41 -17.55 16.18 29.82
N CYS A 42 -17.06 16.27 28.58
CA CYS A 42 -17.53 15.44 27.50
C CYS A 42 -17.08 14.01 27.81
N VAL A 43 -17.86 13.32 28.63
CA VAL A 43 -17.69 11.90 28.91
C VAL A 43 -18.20 11.16 27.68
N ALA A 44 -17.38 11.13 26.62
CA ALA A 44 -17.61 10.19 25.54
C ALA A 44 -17.52 8.78 26.15
N PRO A 45 -18.53 7.92 26.00
CA PRO A 45 -18.42 6.55 26.49
C PRO A 45 -17.18 5.93 25.84
N VAL A 46 -16.41 5.10 26.57
CA VAL A 46 -15.27 4.38 25.97
C VAL A 46 -15.71 3.56 24.75
N ARG A 47 -16.99 3.21 24.68
CA ARG A 47 -17.66 2.68 23.48
C ARG A 47 -17.53 3.58 22.25
N ALA A 48 -17.70 4.90 22.38
CA ALA A 48 -17.51 5.88 21.30
C ALA A 48 -16.04 6.07 20.87
N LEU A 49 -15.08 5.87 21.77
CA LEU A 49 -13.65 5.83 21.41
C LEU A 49 -13.22 4.49 20.80
N LYS A 50 -13.90 3.40 21.16
CA LYS A 50 -13.73 2.07 20.54
C LYS A 50 -14.37 2.00 19.15
N GLU A 51 -15.42 2.80 18.93
CA GLU A 51 -16.15 2.93 17.67
C GLU A 51 -15.60 4.06 16.78
N ALA A 52 -14.72 4.92 17.29
CA ALA A 52 -14.00 5.87 16.46
C ALA A 52 -13.12 5.07 15.48
N PRO A 53 -13.39 5.09 14.16
CA PRO A 53 -12.54 4.43 13.20
C PRO A 53 -11.16 5.07 13.34
N LEU A 54 -10.16 4.31 13.82
CA LEU A 54 -8.80 4.82 13.92
C LEU A 54 -8.43 5.39 12.54
N PRO A 55 -8.10 6.69 12.42
CA PRO A 55 -7.92 7.35 11.14
C PRO A 55 -6.53 7.01 10.57
N VAL A 56 -6.25 5.73 10.32
CA VAL A 56 -4.97 5.30 9.75
C VAL A 56 -5.00 5.44 8.21
N PHE A 57 -6.18 5.34 7.59
CA PHE A 57 -6.36 5.52 6.14
C PHE A 57 -6.78 6.95 5.72
N SER A 58 -6.83 7.91 6.64
CA SER A 58 -7.35 9.27 6.36
C SER A 58 -6.35 10.23 5.70
N LYS A 59 -5.14 9.76 5.36
CA LYS A 59 -4.26 10.53 4.48
C LYS A 59 -4.63 10.24 3.02
N THR A 60 -5.42 11.12 2.43
CA THR A 60 -5.71 11.12 0.99
C THR A 60 -4.45 11.37 0.15
N ALA A 61 -3.42 11.98 0.73
CA ALA A 61 -2.13 12.20 0.09
C ALA A 61 -1.24 10.94 0.17
N VAL A 62 -0.56 10.64 -0.94
CA VAL A 62 0.48 9.60 -0.98
C VAL A 62 1.62 10.01 -0.05
N PRO A 63 2.07 9.15 0.89
CA PRO A 63 3.24 9.45 1.72
C PRO A 63 4.48 9.71 0.86
N SER A 64 5.22 10.77 1.16
CA SER A 64 6.40 11.16 0.35
C SER A 64 7.43 10.05 0.23
N SER A 65 7.65 9.28 1.31
CA SER A 65 8.55 8.11 1.28
C SER A 65 8.09 7.04 0.28
N ALA A 66 6.79 6.75 0.22
CA ALA A 66 6.23 5.80 -0.74
C ALA A 66 6.34 6.31 -2.18
N ALA A 67 6.13 7.61 -2.40
CA ALA A 67 6.30 8.24 -3.70
C ALA A 67 7.76 8.17 -4.18
N TRP A 68 8.72 8.52 -3.31
CA TRP A 68 10.15 8.45 -3.64
C TRP A 68 10.60 7.01 -3.91
N LEU A 69 10.30 6.07 -3.02
CA LEU A 69 10.70 4.67 -3.21
C LEU A 69 10.04 4.04 -4.44
N GLY A 70 8.76 4.33 -4.67
CA GLY A 70 8.06 3.88 -5.87
C GLY A 70 8.65 4.48 -7.15
N GLY A 71 8.95 5.78 -7.14
CA GLY A 71 9.59 6.47 -8.27
C GLY A 71 11.00 5.95 -8.56
N LEU A 72 11.81 5.70 -7.53
CA LEU A 72 13.13 5.09 -7.69
C LEU A 72 13.04 3.69 -8.30
N GLY A 73 12.00 2.91 -7.94
CA GLY A 73 11.72 1.61 -8.54
C GLY A 73 11.38 1.67 -10.04
N ALA A 74 11.00 2.82 -10.59
CA ALA A 74 10.76 2.97 -12.04
C ALA A 74 12.06 3.22 -12.83
N ILE A 75 13.14 3.64 -12.17
CA ILE A 75 14.41 4.03 -12.84
C ILE A 75 14.99 2.87 -13.66
N PRO A 76 15.13 1.63 -13.14
CA PRO A 76 15.73 0.56 -13.92
C PRO A 76 14.90 0.20 -15.16
N PHE A 77 13.57 0.29 -15.10
CA PHE A 77 12.73 0.08 -16.28
C PHE A 77 13.01 1.10 -17.38
N ILE A 78 12.99 2.39 -17.02
CA ILE A 78 13.22 3.47 -17.97
C ILE A 78 14.63 3.40 -18.54
N ALA A 79 15.63 3.16 -17.70
CA ALA A 79 17.03 3.07 -18.11
C ALA A 79 17.27 1.87 -19.04
N LEU A 80 16.81 0.67 -18.66
CA LEU A 80 17.01 -0.54 -19.46
C LEU A 80 16.27 -0.47 -20.79
N ALA A 81 14.98 -0.08 -20.78
CA ALA A 81 14.20 0.06 -22.00
C ALA A 81 14.77 1.17 -22.90
N GLY A 82 15.11 2.34 -22.33
CA GLY A 82 15.67 3.46 -23.09
C GLY A 82 17.06 3.20 -23.67
N ALA A 83 17.84 2.29 -23.07
CA ALA A 83 19.16 1.91 -23.60
C ALA A 83 19.06 0.97 -24.81
N MET A 84 18.01 0.14 -24.92
CA MET A 84 17.90 -0.91 -25.95
C MET A 84 18.10 -0.44 -27.39
N PRO A 85 17.58 0.72 -27.84
CA PRO A 85 17.77 1.19 -29.21
C PRO A 85 19.23 1.52 -29.57
N PHE A 86 20.09 1.73 -28.58
CA PHE A 86 21.50 2.08 -28.75
C PHE A 86 22.44 0.88 -28.57
N LEU A 87 21.89 -0.33 -28.41
CA LEU A 87 22.63 -1.55 -28.13
C LEU A 87 22.50 -2.56 -29.26
N ASP A 88 23.65 -3.16 -29.59
CA ASP A 88 23.80 -4.11 -30.69
C ASP A 88 24.37 -5.46 -30.22
N GLY A 89 24.20 -6.47 -31.08
CA GLY A 89 24.77 -7.80 -30.92
C GLY A 89 24.36 -8.48 -29.62
N ALA A 90 25.34 -8.99 -28.87
CA ALA A 90 25.10 -9.80 -27.67
C ALA A 90 24.60 -8.99 -26.46
N THR A 91 24.74 -7.66 -26.46
CA THR A 91 24.37 -6.81 -25.31
C THR A 91 22.87 -6.57 -25.21
N ARG A 92 22.19 -6.45 -26.35
CA ARG A 92 20.74 -6.18 -26.40
C ARG A 92 19.89 -7.30 -25.77
N PRO A 93 20.12 -8.60 -26.06
CA PRO A 93 19.41 -9.69 -25.37
C PRO A 93 19.69 -9.74 -23.87
N LEU A 94 20.91 -9.36 -23.45
CA LEU A 94 21.26 -9.28 -22.04
C LEU A 94 20.46 -8.19 -21.32
N VAL A 95 20.34 -7.01 -21.92
CA VAL A 95 19.54 -5.90 -21.39
C VAL A 95 18.05 -6.23 -21.41
N ALA A 96 17.55 -6.91 -22.45
CA ALA A 96 16.17 -7.42 -22.49
C ALA A 96 15.91 -8.39 -21.33
N ARG A 97 16.85 -9.31 -21.07
CA ARG A 97 16.76 -10.25 -19.95
C ARG A 97 16.84 -9.54 -18.60
N ALA A 98 17.66 -8.50 -18.47
CA ALA A 98 17.71 -7.68 -17.27
C ALA A 98 16.36 -6.97 -17.02
N LEU A 99 15.76 -6.39 -18.06
CA LEU A 99 14.44 -5.74 -17.99
C LEU A 99 13.36 -6.74 -17.57
N LEU A 100 13.34 -7.92 -18.18
CA LEU A 100 12.44 -9.02 -17.83
C LEU A 100 12.64 -9.46 -16.37
N THR A 101 13.88 -9.65 -15.94
CA THR A 101 14.22 -10.09 -14.57
C THR A 101 13.80 -9.06 -13.54
N TYR A 102 14.06 -7.79 -13.80
CA TYR A 102 13.62 -6.71 -12.93
C TYR A 102 12.09 -6.61 -12.86
N GLY A 103 11.41 -6.74 -14.00
CA GLY A 103 9.96 -6.85 -14.09
C GLY A 103 9.38 -7.97 -13.23
N ALA A 104 10.00 -9.15 -13.26
CA ALA A 104 9.62 -10.30 -12.46
C ALA A 104 9.79 -10.04 -10.95
N CYS A 105 10.88 -9.40 -10.54
CA CYS A 105 11.09 -9.00 -9.14
C CYS A 105 10.00 -8.05 -8.63
N ILE A 106 9.66 -7.04 -9.43
CA ILE A 106 8.62 -6.07 -9.07
C ILE A 106 7.25 -6.75 -9.01
N LEU A 107 6.88 -7.56 -10.01
CA LEU A 107 5.61 -8.28 -10.00
C LEU A 107 5.47 -9.19 -8.77
N SER A 108 6.56 -9.86 -8.37
CA SER A 108 6.59 -10.70 -7.16
C SER A 108 6.43 -9.88 -5.88
N PHE A 109 7.09 -8.72 -5.78
CA PHE A 109 6.92 -7.79 -4.67
C PHE A 109 5.45 -7.33 -4.53
N LEU A 110 4.78 -7.05 -5.65
CA LEU A 110 3.37 -6.65 -5.65
C LEU A 110 2.44 -7.77 -5.15
N GLY A 111 2.73 -9.03 -5.49
CA GLY A 111 2.08 -10.18 -4.87
C GLY A 111 2.28 -10.20 -3.35
N GLY A 112 3.52 -9.98 -2.90
CA GLY A 112 3.88 -9.87 -1.49
C GLY A 112 3.09 -8.80 -0.72
N ILE A 113 2.77 -7.66 -1.36
CA ILE A 113 1.90 -6.62 -0.76
C ILE A 113 0.53 -7.20 -0.41
N HIS A 114 -0.08 -7.99 -1.28
CA HIS A 114 -1.41 -8.58 -1.02
C HIS A 114 -1.37 -9.63 0.10
N TRP A 115 -0.25 -10.34 0.24
CA TRP A 115 -0.03 -11.21 1.39
C TRP A 115 0.05 -10.38 2.68
N GLY A 116 0.86 -9.32 2.69
CA GLY A 116 1.05 -8.43 3.83
C GLY A 116 -0.25 -7.72 4.26
N LEU A 117 -1.01 -7.21 3.29
CA LEU A 117 -2.35 -6.66 3.53
C LEU A 117 -3.29 -7.69 4.14
N THR A 118 -3.12 -8.97 3.80
CA THR A 118 -3.98 -10.05 4.27
C THR A 118 -3.73 -10.46 5.71
N ILE A 119 -2.48 -10.48 6.16
CA ILE A 119 -2.12 -10.82 7.54
C ILE A 119 -2.16 -9.63 8.50
N ALA A 120 -2.42 -8.41 8.00
CA ALA A 120 -2.47 -7.21 8.83
C ALA A 120 -3.57 -7.34 9.91
N PRO A 121 -3.29 -7.00 11.19
CA PRO A 121 -4.22 -7.20 12.32
C PRO A 121 -5.57 -6.49 12.21
N LEU A 122 -5.71 -5.60 11.22
CA LEU A 122 -6.90 -4.79 10.97
C LEU A 122 -8.01 -5.55 10.24
N ARG A 123 -7.84 -6.86 10.01
CA ARG A 123 -8.81 -7.67 9.28
C ARG A 123 -9.53 -8.66 10.19
N GLU A 124 -10.82 -8.45 10.36
CA GLU A 124 -11.74 -9.56 10.63
C GLU A 124 -11.97 -10.32 9.31
N THR A 125 -10.97 -11.07 8.85
CA THR A 125 -11.16 -11.98 7.71
C THR A 125 -11.86 -13.24 8.17
N ASN A 126 -13.04 -13.51 7.61
CA ASN A 126 -13.66 -14.82 7.70
C ASN A 126 -12.64 -15.88 7.25
N PRO A 127 -12.34 -16.91 8.07
CA PRO A 127 -11.30 -17.91 7.78
C PRO A 127 -11.44 -18.57 6.40
N SER A 128 -12.68 -18.71 5.91
CA SER A 128 -13.01 -19.27 4.59
C SER A 128 -12.40 -18.49 3.41
N ASN A 129 -12.20 -17.17 3.55
CA ASN A 129 -11.65 -16.33 2.49
C ASN A 129 -10.14 -16.09 2.65
N LEU A 130 -9.53 -16.49 3.76
CA LEU A 130 -8.11 -16.24 4.02
C LEU A 130 -7.22 -17.01 3.03
N ALA A 131 -7.47 -18.31 2.87
CA ALA A 131 -6.68 -19.17 1.99
C ALA A 131 -6.71 -18.68 0.54
N ALA A 132 -7.88 -18.36 -0.01
CA ALA A 132 -8.03 -17.89 -1.38
C ALA A 132 -7.21 -16.61 -1.66
N ARG A 133 -7.12 -15.72 -0.67
CA ARG A 133 -6.40 -14.44 -0.80
C ARG A 133 -4.89 -14.60 -0.69
N LEU A 134 -4.44 -15.52 0.15
CA LEU A 134 -3.03 -15.91 0.21
C LEU A 134 -2.60 -16.65 -1.07
N THR A 135 -3.46 -17.50 -1.63
CA THR A 135 -3.17 -18.12 -2.93
C THR A 135 -3.09 -17.07 -4.03
N PHE A 136 -3.99 -16.08 -4.01
CA PHE A 136 -3.96 -14.98 -4.97
C PHE A 136 -2.66 -14.16 -4.87
N SER A 137 -2.12 -13.92 -3.67
CA SER A 137 -0.88 -13.15 -3.50
C SER A 137 0.37 -13.87 -4.03
N VAL A 138 0.33 -15.20 -4.17
CA VAL A 138 1.42 -16.00 -4.78
C VAL A 138 1.35 -16.02 -6.30
N THR A 139 0.16 -15.85 -6.86
CA THR A 139 -0.06 -15.97 -8.31
C THR A 139 0.84 -15.02 -9.12
N PRO A 140 1.04 -13.74 -8.74
CA PRO A 140 1.97 -12.84 -9.43
C PRO A 140 3.40 -13.36 -9.49
N SER A 141 3.90 -13.97 -8.41
CA SER A 141 5.27 -14.52 -8.36
C SER A 141 5.43 -15.74 -9.26
N LEU A 142 4.41 -16.59 -9.35
CA LEU A 142 4.40 -17.73 -10.27
C LEU A 142 4.33 -17.28 -11.73
N VAL A 143 3.52 -16.27 -12.03
CA VAL A 143 3.46 -15.68 -13.37
C VAL A 143 4.78 -15.00 -13.73
N ALA A 144 5.41 -14.31 -12.78
CA ALA A 144 6.73 -13.72 -12.94
C ALA A 144 7.78 -14.79 -13.28
N TRP A 145 7.79 -15.90 -12.55
CA TRP A 145 8.67 -17.02 -12.81
C TRP A 145 8.42 -17.66 -14.19
N ALA A 146 7.17 -17.89 -14.56
CA ALA A 146 6.81 -18.40 -15.89
C ALA A 146 7.28 -17.46 -17.01
N ALA A 147 7.14 -16.14 -16.83
CA ALA A 147 7.63 -15.15 -17.79
C ALA A 147 9.16 -15.22 -17.98
N LEU A 148 9.93 -15.50 -16.92
CA LEU A 148 11.37 -15.71 -17.01
C LEU A 148 11.74 -16.96 -17.80
N LEU A 149 10.95 -18.03 -17.67
CA LEU A 149 11.15 -19.27 -18.42
C LEU A 149 10.82 -19.10 -19.91
N ILE A 150 9.75 -18.36 -20.23
CA ILE A 150 9.37 -18.05 -21.61
C ILE A 150 10.41 -17.15 -22.28
N ALA A 151 10.92 -16.17 -21.54
CA ALA A 151 11.92 -15.20 -21.99
C ALA A 151 11.50 -14.41 -23.25
N GLY A 152 12.41 -13.54 -23.72
CA GLY A 152 12.24 -12.76 -24.94
C GLY A 152 10.98 -11.88 -24.94
N GLN A 153 10.44 -11.66 -26.14
CA GLN A 153 9.27 -10.82 -26.37
C GLN A 153 8.03 -11.34 -25.64
N ALA A 154 7.76 -12.64 -25.69
CA ALA A 154 6.59 -13.24 -25.08
C ALA A 154 6.62 -13.12 -23.54
N GLY A 155 7.78 -13.30 -22.91
CA GLY A 155 7.95 -13.09 -21.47
C GLY A 155 7.70 -11.63 -21.05
N LEU A 156 8.20 -10.67 -21.82
CA LEU A 156 7.99 -9.24 -21.55
C LEU A 156 6.52 -8.84 -21.67
N LEU A 157 5.83 -9.33 -22.71
CA LEU A 157 4.39 -9.10 -22.88
C LEU A 157 3.58 -9.77 -21.77
N LEU A 158 3.93 -10.99 -21.36
CA LEU A 158 3.28 -11.67 -20.23
C LEU A 158 3.40 -10.84 -18.95
N LEU A 159 4.59 -10.30 -18.64
CA LEU A 159 4.74 -9.40 -17.49
C LEU A 159 3.91 -8.13 -17.64
N ALA A 160 3.86 -7.52 -18.83
CA ALA A 160 3.04 -6.33 -19.06
C ALA A 160 1.56 -6.59 -18.76
N PHE A 161 1.00 -7.69 -19.28
CA PHE A 161 -0.37 -8.11 -18.97
C PHE A 161 -0.58 -8.41 -17.49
N ALA A 162 0.37 -9.10 -16.86
CA ALA A 162 0.29 -9.43 -15.45
C ALA A 162 0.32 -8.18 -14.55
N VAL A 163 1.12 -7.16 -14.89
CA VAL A 163 1.14 -5.87 -14.17
C VAL A 163 -0.19 -5.13 -14.32
N VAL A 164 -0.82 -5.18 -15.50
CA VAL A 164 -2.17 -4.62 -15.70
C VAL A 164 -3.21 -5.36 -14.85
N ALA A 165 -3.19 -6.69 -14.87
CA ALA A 165 -4.07 -7.52 -14.03
C ALA A 165 -3.87 -7.21 -12.52
N MET A 166 -2.61 -7.03 -12.12
CA MET A 166 -2.26 -6.66 -10.75
C MET A 166 -2.76 -5.27 -10.37
N LEU A 167 -2.71 -4.29 -11.30
CA LEU A 167 -3.29 -2.98 -11.08
C LEU A 167 -4.81 -3.08 -10.85
N PHE A 168 -5.52 -3.89 -11.63
CA PHE A 168 -6.95 -4.12 -11.39
C PHE A 168 -7.22 -4.73 -10.01
N ALA A 169 -6.38 -5.66 -9.58
CA ALA A 169 -6.47 -6.24 -8.24
C ALA A 169 -6.22 -5.21 -7.14
N ASP A 170 -5.24 -4.32 -7.31
CA ASP A 170 -4.95 -3.21 -6.38
C ASP A 170 -6.12 -2.21 -6.28
N LEU A 171 -6.73 -1.88 -7.42
CA LEU A 171 -7.92 -1.02 -7.49
C LEU A 171 -9.11 -1.68 -6.79
N ARG A 172 -9.34 -2.98 -7.03
CA ARG A 172 -10.39 -3.75 -6.37
C ARG A 172 -10.18 -3.81 -4.87
N ALA A 173 -8.97 -4.13 -4.42
CA ALA A 173 -8.61 -4.15 -3.00
C ALA A 173 -8.89 -2.80 -2.33
N THR A 174 -8.55 -1.69 -3.00
CA THR A 174 -8.84 -0.34 -2.47
C THR A 174 -10.34 -0.07 -2.38
N ARG A 175 -11.13 -0.45 -3.40
CA ARG A 175 -12.61 -0.29 -3.40
C ARG A 175 -13.28 -1.10 -2.30
N LEU A 176 -12.72 -2.27 -1.98
CA LEU A 176 -13.18 -3.13 -0.89
C LEU A 176 -12.69 -2.67 0.49
N GLY A 177 -11.97 -1.53 0.58
CA GLY A 177 -11.45 -1.00 1.84
C GLY A 177 -10.25 -1.78 2.38
N GLU A 178 -9.62 -2.63 1.55
CA GLU A 178 -8.55 -3.54 1.94
C GLU A 178 -7.16 -2.92 1.80
N ALA A 179 -7.05 -1.88 0.97
CA ALA A 179 -5.84 -1.11 0.76
C ALA A 179 -6.13 0.38 1.03
N PRO A 180 -5.11 1.17 1.44
CA PRO A 180 -5.29 2.61 1.66
C PRO A 180 -5.79 3.34 0.41
N PHE A 181 -6.65 4.35 0.58
CA PHE A 181 -7.20 5.15 -0.53
C PHE A 181 -6.16 5.87 -1.39
N TRP A 182 -4.98 6.16 -0.84
CA TRP A 182 -3.88 6.78 -1.58
C TRP A 182 -3.14 5.77 -2.48
N TYR A 183 -3.28 4.46 -2.26
CA TYR A 183 -2.50 3.43 -2.94
C TYR A 183 -2.71 3.43 -4.46
N PRO A 184 -3.94 3.55 -5.01
CA PRO A 184 -4.15 3.71 -6.45
C PRO A 184 -3.44 4.91 -7.07
N ARG A 185 -3.36 6.05 -6.35
CA ARG A 185 -2.71 7.26 -6.85
C ARG A 185 -1.21 7.06 -7.08
N LEU A 186 -0.60 6.16 -6.33
CA LEU A 186 0.79 5.74 -6.52
C LEU A 186 0.91 4.65 -7.61
N ARG A 187 0.02 3.65 -7.57
CA ARG A 187 0.14 2.46 -8.42
C ARG A 187 -0.16 2.71 -9.89
N ILE A 188 -1.17 3.54 -10.20
CA ILE A 188 -1.54 3.86 -11.58
C ILE A 188 -0.35 4.41 -12.41
N PRO A 189 0.31 5.52 -12.02
CA PRO A 189 1.40 6.07 -12.82
C PRO A 189 2.59 5.11 -12.92
N LEU A 190 2.94 4.41 -11.84
CA LEU A 190 4.02 3.43 -11.87
C LEU A 190 3.72 2.25 -12.79
N SER A 191 2.52 1.69 -12.72
CA SER A 191 2.11 0.61 -13.61
C SER A 191 2.08 1.04 -15.07
N ILE A 192 1.68 2.28 -15.38
CA ILE A 192 1.74 2.82 -16.75
C ILE A 192 3.20 2.84 -17.25
N VAL A 193 4.13 3.36 -16.45
CA VAL A 193 5.56 3.39 -16.82
C VAL A 193 6.11 1.98 -17.02
N VAL A 194 5.82 1.06 -16.09
CA VAL A 194 6.27 -0.33 -16.18
C VAL A 194 5.70 -1.02 -17.41
N VAL A 195 4.41 -0.88 -17.70
CA VAL A 195 3.77 -1.49 -18.87
C VAL A 195 4.33 -0.89 -20.16
N ALA A 196 4.50 0.43 -20.22
CA ALA A 196 5.04 1.09 -21.40
C ALA A 196 6.49 0.67 -21.69
N THR A 197 7.34 0.56 -20.66
CA THR A 197 8.74 0.14 -20.80
C THR A 197 8.87 -1.34 -21.13
N LEU A 198 8.04 -2.21 -20.55
CA LEU A 198 8.00 -3.64 -20.91
C LEU A 198 7.51 -3.84 -22.35
N ALA A 199 6.45 -3.15 -22.76
CA ALA A 199 5.94 -3.21 -24.11
C ALA A 199 6.98 -2.66 -25.10
N PHE A 200 7.61 -1.53 -24.80
CA PHE A 200 8.70 -0.99 -25.59
C PHE A 200 9.83 -2.01 -25.74
N GLY A 201 10.37 -2.54 -24.64
CA GLY A 201 11.45 -3.52 -24.68
C GLY A 201 11.09 -4.83 -25.40
N ALA A 202 9.80 -5.14 -25.53
CA ALA A 202 9.32 -6.30 -26.29
C ALA A 202 9.43 -6.11 -27.82
N PHE A 203 9.41 -4.85 -28.29
CA PHE A 203 9.48 -4.49 -29.72
C PHE A 203 10.72 -3.68 -30.10
N ALA A 204 11.49 -3.22 -29.11
CA ALA A 204 12.61 -2.29 -29.27
C ALA A 204 13.79 -2.89 -30.01
#